data_AF-A0A3D3ZKD6-F1
#
_entry.id   AF-A0A3D3ZKD6-F1
#
_cell.length_a   1.000
_cell.length_b   1.000
_cell.length_c   1.000
_cell.angle_alpha   90.00
_cell.angle_beta   90.00
_cell.angle_gamma   90.00
#
_symmetry.space_group_name_H-M   'P 1'
#
loop_
_entity.id
_entity.type
_entity.pdbx_description
1 polymer ?
#
loop_
_entity_poly.entity_id
_entity_poly.type
_entity_poly.pdbx_seq_one_letter_code
_entity_poly.pdbx_strand_id
1 'polypeptide(L)'
;VWIHGDLSPGNLLVERGRISAVIDFGCLGVGDPACDLIVAWNLLSAQTRDVFRAALPVDDATWARGRGWALSVGLIALPYYQSTNPVLAGISRRAIDEALADLKHAA
;
A
#
# COMPACT_ATOMS: atom_id res chain seq x y z
N VAL A 1 -0.16 0.58 17.41
CA VAL A 1 1.31 0.77 17.25
C VAL A 1 1.55 2.11 16.59
N TRP A 2 2.79 2.61 16.53
CA TRP A 2 3.09 3.77 15.66
C TRP A 2 2.95 3.36 14.19
N ILE A 3 2.31 4.22 13.40
CA ILE A 3 2.11 4.04 11.96
C ILE A 3 2.58 5.29 11.22
N HIS A 4 3.08 5.10 10.00
CA HIS A 4 3.37 6.17 9.04
C HIS A 4 2.07 6.86 8.58
N GLY A 5 1.02 6.07 8.31
CA GLY A 5 -0.31 6.55 7.95
C GLY A 5 -0.51 6.88 6.46
N ASP A 6 0.58 7.13 5.73
CA ASP A 6 0.57 7.27 4.26
C ASP A 6 1.77 6.57 3.59
N LEU A 7 1.98 5.28 3.87
CA LEU A 7 3.13 4.56 3.33
C LEU A 7 2.90 4.15 1.86
N SER A 8 3.18 5.09 0.95
CA SER A 8 2.92 5.01 -0.49
C SER A 8 4.20 5.11 -1.33
N PRO A 9 4.20 4.72 -2.62
CA PRO A 9 5.39 4.76 -3.49
C PRO A 9 6.06 6.14 -3.55
N GLY A 10 5.27 7.21 -3.49
CA GLY A 10 5.78 8.59 -3.51
C GLY A 10 6.57 8.97 -2.26
N ASN A 11 6.41 8.22 -1.18
CA ASN A 11 7.03 8.50 0.13
C ASN A 11 8.26 7.62 0.40
N LEU A 12 8.71 6.85 -0.59
CA LEU A 12 9.91 6.02 -0.53
C LEU A 12 10.99 6.56 -1.47
N LEU A 13 12.14 6.92 -0.92
CA LEU A 13 13.30 7.31 -1.72
C LEU A 13 14.19 6.10 -1.96
N VAL A 14 14.67 5.94 -3.19
CA VAL A 14 15.51 4.83 -3.62
C VAL A 14 16.82 5.36 -4.20
N GLU A 15 17.94 4.85 -3.68
CA GLU A 15 19.27 5.10 -4.22
C GLU A 15 19.93 3.76 -4.57
N ARG A 16 20.41 3.63 -5.81
CA ARG A 16 21.09 2.41 -6.31
C ARG A 16 20.29 1.11 -6.05
N GLY A 17 18.97 1.18 -6.24
CA GLY A 17 18.07 0.04 -6.06
C GLY A 17 17.77 -0.33 -4.60
N ARG A 18 18.16 0.49 -3.63
CA ARG A 18 17.85 0.30 -2.21
C ARG A 18 17.07 1.47 -1.66
N ILE A 19 16.14 1.20 -0.73
CA ILE A 19 15.43 2.26 0.00
C ILE A 19 16.47 3.04 0.82
N SER A 20 16.55 4.35 0.60
CA SER A 20 17.47 5.26 1.29
C SER A 20 16.75 6.11 2.34
N ALA A 21 15.46 6.41 2.15
CA ALA A 21 14.66 7.15 3.12
C ALA A 21 13.15 6.87 2.97
N VAL A 22 12.42 7.17 4.03
CA VAL A 22 10.96 7.31 4.08
C VAL A 22 10.67 8.77 4.45
N ILE A 23 9.71 9.40 3.78
CA ILE A 23 9.37 10.81 3.97
C ILE A 23 7.85 10.98 4.15
N ASP A 24 7.43 12.22 4.45
CA ASP A 24 6.02 12.60 4.60
C ASP A 24 5.29 11.92 5.77
N PHE A 25 5.82 12.16 6.97
CA PHE A 25 5.24 11.70 8.24
C PHE A 25 4.07 12.58 8.73
N GLY A 26 3.39 13.33 7.84
CA GLY A 26 2.27 14.19 8.21
C GLY A 26 1.09 13.43 8.84
N CYS A 27 0.95 12.14 8.52
CA CYS A 27 -0.06 11.23 9.05
C CYS A 27 0.44 10.37 10.24
N LEU A 28 1.64 10.62 10.76
CA LEU A 28 2.24 9.81 11.83
C LEU A 28 1.35 9.81 13.07
N GLY A 29 1.04 8.63 13.59
CA GLY A 29 0.21 8.49 14.78
C GLY A 29 0.18 7.10 15.35
N VAL A 30 -0.57 6.92 16.44
CA VAL A 30 -0.85 5.60 17.00
C VAL A 30 -2.13 5.05 16.39
N GLY A 31 -2.05 3.87 15.77
CA GLY A 31 -3.20 3.27 15.08
C GLY A 31 -3.07 1.77 14.81
N ASP A 32 -3.96 1.30 13.93
CA ASP A 32 -3.98 -0.07 13.40
C ASP A 32 -2.79 -0.27 12.45
N PRO A 33 -1.90 -1.26 12.70
CA PRO A 33 -0.76 -1.54 11.83
C PRO A 33 -1.14 -1.85 10.37
N ALA A 34 -2.38 -2.30 10.13
CA ALA A 34 -2.86 -2.61 8.78
C ALA A 34 -2.81 -1.40 7.83
N CYS A 35 -2.84 -0.17 8.35
CA CYS A 35 -2.81 1.05 7.54
C CYS A 35 -1.53 1.13 6.68
N ASP A 36 -0.38 0.81 7.25
CA ASP A 36 0.91 0.88 6.55
C ASP A 36 1.16 -0.31 5.60
N LEU A 37 0.30 -1.33 5.63
CA LEU A 37 0.40 -2.46 4.70
C LEU A 37 -0.07 -2.12 3.29
N ILE A 38 -0.65 -0.93 3.06
CA ILE A 38 -1.13 -0.49 1.74
C ILE A 38 -0.07 -0.62 0.64
N VAL A 39 1.21 -0.47 1.01
CA VAL A 39 2.37 -0.62 0.12
C VAL A 39 2.42 -1.97 -0.59
N ALA A 40 1.88 -3.03 0.04
CA ALA A 40 1.83 -4.36 -0.53
C ALA A 40 0.99 -4.45 -1.82
N TRP A 41 0.02 -3.55 -2.01
CA TRP A 41 -0.86 -3.55 -3.19
C TRP A 41 -0.65 -2.33 -4.10
N ASN A 42 -0.20 -1.20 -3.58
CA ASN A 42 0.05 -0.01 -4.41
C ASN A 42 1.49 0.04 -5.01
N LEU A 43 2.44 -0.71 -4.43
CA LEU A 43 3.85 -0.74 -4.86
C LEU A 43 4.35 -2.13 -5.29
N LEU A 44 3.98 -3.20 -4.59
CA LEU A 44 4.54 -4.52 -4.84
C LEU A 44 3.71 -5.32 -5.86
N SER A 45 4.39 -6.17 -6.62
CA SER A 45 3.75 -7.21 -7.44
C SER A 45 3.31 -8.38 -6.56
N ALA A 46 2.43 -9.25 -7.04
CA ALA A 46 2.06 -10.48 -6.32
C ALA A 46 3.27 -11.28 -5.83
N GLN A 47 4.29 -11.49 -6.68
CA GLN A 47 5.50 -12.24 -6.34
C GLN A 47 6.34 -11.57 -5.23
N THR A 48 6.47 -10.25 -5.27
CA THR A 48 7.26 -9.51 -4.25
C THR A 48 6.47 -9.25 -2.97
N ARG A 49 5.14 -9.24 -3.07
CA ARG A 49 4.21 -9.15 -1.94
C ARG A 49 4.34 -10.34 -1.01
N ASP A 50 4.52 -11.55 -1.53
CA ASP A 50 4.72 -12.75 -0.71
C ASP A 50 6.00 -12.67 0.12
N VAL A 51 7.09 -12.18 -0.47
CA VAL A 51 8.35 -11.93 0.25
C VAL A 51 8.17 -10.88 1.34
N PHE A 52 7.45 -9.80 1.04
CA PHE A 52 7.13 -8.75 2.01
C PHE A 52 6.27 -9.28 3.16
N ARG A 53 5.23 -10.06 2.88
CA ARG A 53 4.37 -10.69 3.90
C ARG A 53 5.18 -11.61 4.81
N ALA A 54 6.05 -12.45 4.24
CA ALA A 54 6.88 -13.38 5.00
C ALA A 54 7.90 -12.69 5.93
N ALA A 55 8.32 -11.47 5.60
CA ALA A 55 9.24 -10.69 6.42
C ALA A 55 8.55 -9.93 7.57
N LEU A 56 7.23 -9.83 7.57
CA LEU A 56 6.46 -9.07 8.55
C LEU A 56 5.80 -9.98 9.59
N PRO A 57 5.84 -9.61 10.89
CA PRO A 57 5.14 -10.34 11.94
C PRO A 57 3.67 -9.91 12.01
N VAL A 58 2.93 -10.08 10.91
CA VAL A 58 1.50 -9.72 10.82
C VAL A 58 0.65 -10.97 10.62
N ASP A 59 -0.47 -11.03 11.32
CA ASP A 59 -1.44 -12.12 11.17
C ASP A 59 -2.31 -11.93 9.92
N ASP A 60 -3.03 -13.00 9.55
CA ASP A 60 -3.89 -13.02 8.37
C ASP A 60 -5.00 -11.96 8.46
N ALA A 61 -5.50 -11.67 9.66
CA ALA A 61 -6.51 -10.65 9.88
C ALA A 61 -5.97 -9.25 9.59
N THR A 62 -4.76 -8.92 10.05
CA THR A 62 -4.10 -7.63 9.78
C THR A 62 -3.75 -7.50 8.31
N TRP A 63 -3.29 -8.58 7.68
CA TRP A 63 -3.05 -8.61 6.24
C TRP A 63 -4.32 -8.35 5.43
N ALA A 64 -5.43 -9.01 5.78
CA ALA A 64 -6.73 -8.81 5.12
C ALA A 64 -7.24 -7.36 5.29
N ARG A 65 -7.08 -6.75 6.47
CA ARG A 65 -7.40 -5.33 6.68
C ARG A 65 -6.50 -4.42 5.84
N GLY A 66 -5.21 -4.73 5.72
CA GLY A 66 -4.27 -3.98 4.87
C GLY A 66 -4.70 -3.96 3.40
N ARG A 67 -5.19 -5.10 2.89
CA ARG A 67 -5.79 -5.16 1.56
C ARG A 67 -7.03 -4.28 1.45
N GLY A 68 -7.88 -4.29 2.48
CA GLY A 68 -9.04 -3.42 2.60
C GLY A 68 -8.67 -1.93 2.54
N TRP A 69 -7.59 -1.53 3.23
CA TRP A 69 -7.04 -0.18 3.15
C TRP A 69 -6.62 0.18 1.74
N ALA A 70 -5.88 -0.69 1.05
CA ALA A 70 -5.47 -0.45 -0.34
C ALA A 70 -6.66 -0.27 -1.28
N LEU A 71 -7.68 -1.13 -1.16
CA LEU A 71 -8.88 -1.03 -1.96
C LEU A 71 -9.66 0.26 -1.66
N SER A 72 -9.84 0.60 -0.38
CA SER A 72 -10.57 1.79 0.05
C SER A 72 -9.91 3.07 -0.45
N VAL A 73 -8.61 3.22 -0.21
CA VAL A 73 -7.84 4.40 -0.65
C VAL A 73 -7.82 4.49 -2.17
N GLY A 74 -7.60 3.37 -2.88
CA GLY A 74 -7.61 3.35 -4.35
C GLY A 74 -8.96 3.81 -4.93
N LEU A 75 -10.08 3.34 -4.38
CA LEU A 75 -11.43 3.71 -4.83
C LEU A 75 -11.76 5.18 -4.57
N ILE A 76 -11.20 5.79 -3.52
CA ILE A 76 -11.35 7.23 -3.23
C ILE A 76 -10.43 8.06 -4.13
N ALA A 77 -9.17 7.67 -4.25
CA ALA A 77 -8.13 8.45 -4.90
C ALA A 77 -8.23 8.43 -6.43
N LEU A 78 -8.65 7.32 -7.04
CA LEU A 78 -8.77 7.21 -8.50
C LEU A 78 -9.68 8.30 -9.12
N PRO A 79 -10.96 8.44 -8.73
CA PRO A 79 -11.83 9.46 -9.32
C PRO A 79 -11.38 10.89 -8.97
N TYR A 80 -10.69 11.09 -7.85
CA TYR A 80 -10.16 12.39 -7.46
C TYR A 80 -8.97 12.83 -8.34
N TYR A 81 -8.08 11.90 -8.70
CA TYR A 81 -6.85 12.20 -9.44
C TYR A 81 -6.91 11.92 -10.95
N GLN A 82 -7.90 11.19 -11.45
CA GLN A 82 -7.91 10.71 -12.85
C GLN A 82 -7.79 11.81 -13.92
N SER A 83 -8.18 13.05 -13.63
CA SER A 83 -8.07 14.19 -14.54
C SER A 83 -6.94 15.18 -14.19
N THR A 84 -6.30 15.04 -13.03
CA THR A 84 -5.37 16.04 -12.49
C THR A 84 -3.97 15.50 -12.23
N ASN A 85 -3.84 14.21 -11.91
CA ASN A 85 -2.57 13.57 -11.61
C ASN A 85 -2.55 12.13 -12.14
N PRO A 86 -2.02 11.89 -13.35
CA PRO A 86 -2.02 10.56 -13.95
C PRO A 86 -1.16 9.55 -13.17
N VAL A 87 -0.14 10.00 -12.43
CA VAL A 87 0.70 9.12 -11.61
C VAL A 87 -0.09 8.57 -10.44
N LEU A 88 -0.75 9.43 -9.66
CA LEU A 88 -1.57 9.01 -8.52
C LEU A 88 -2.79 8.20 -8.99
N ALA A 89 -3.39 8.54 -10.13
CA ALA A 89 -4.45 7.74 -10.73
C ALA A 89 -3.95 6.33 -11.12
N GLY A 90 -2.72 6.21 -11.63
CA GLY A 90 -2.08 4.93 -11.94
C GLY A 90 -1.85 4.06 -10.70
N ILE A 91 -1.30 4.65 -9.63
CA ILE A 91 -1.09 3.98 -8.33
C ILE A 91 -2.43 3.51 -7.75
N SER A 92 -3.45 4.37 -7.80
CA SER A 92 -4.80 4.05 -7.29
C SER A 92 -5.43 2.87 -8.03
N ARG A 93 -5.34 2.88 -9.37
CA ARG A 93 -5.85 1.78 -10.21
C ARG A 93 -5.14 0.47 -9.92
N ARG A 94 -3.82 0.52 -9.81
CA ARG A 94 -3.01 -0.65 -9.43
C ARG A 94 -3.43 -1.21 -8.08
N ALA A 95 -3.59 -0.36 -7.07
CA ALA A 95 -4.01 -0.80 -5.74
C ALA A 95 -5.35 -1.55 -5.78
N ILE A 96 -6.32 -1.06 -6.57
CA ILE A 96 -7.61 -1.73 -6.80
C ILE A 96 -7.39 -3.09 -7.47
N ASP A 97 -6.68 -3.12 -8.60
CA ASP A 97 -6.50 -4.33 -9.40
C ASP A 97 -5.77 -5.43 -8.61
N GLU A 98 -4.68 -5.07 -7.94
CA GLU A 98 -3.88 -5.98 -7.12
C GLU A 98 -4.65 -6.48 -5.89
N ALA A 99 -5.44 -5.63 -5.22
CA ALA A 99 -6.26 -6.04 -4.09
C ALA A 99 -7.36 -7.03 -4.51
N LEU A 100 -7.99 -6.81 -5.67
CA LEU A 100 -9.01 -7.71 -6.21
C LEU A 100 -8.41 -9.03 -6.72
N ALA A 101 -7.23 -8.98 -7.33
CA ALA A 101 -6.52 -10.18 -7.76
C ALA A 101 -6.10 -11.04 -6.57
N ASP A 102 -5.58 -10.44 -5.50
CA ASP A 102 -5.16 -11.14 -4.28
C ASP A 102 -6.32 -11.86 -3.58
N LEU A 103 -7.51 -11.26 -3.56
CA LEU A 103 -8.71 -11.89 -3.00
C LEU A 103 -9.06 -13.20 -3.73
N LYS A 104 -8.93 -13.23 -5.06
CA LYS A 104 -9.28 -14.41 -5.88
C LYS A 104 -8.33 -15.58 -5.69
N HIS A 105 -7.13 -15.36 -5.15
CA HIS A 105 -6.16 -16.42 -4.86
C HIS A 105 -6.31 -16.98 -3.44
N ALA A 106 -7.00 -16.26 -2.56
CA ALA A 106 -7.25 -16.67 -1.17
C ALA A 106 -8.56 -17.46 -0.99
N ALA A 107 -9.40 -17.53 -2.03
CA ALA A 107 -10.67 -18.25 -2.07
C ALA A 107 -10.53 -19.57 -2.82
#